data_AF-A0A527JCU5-F1
#
_entry.id   AF-A0A527JCU5-F1
#
_cell.length_a   1.000
_cell.length_b   1.000
_cell.length_c   1.000
_cell.angle_alpha   90.00
_cell.angle_beta   90.00
_cell.angle_gamma   90.00
#
_symmetry.space_group_name_H-M   'P 1'
#
loop_
_entity.id
_entity.type
_entity.pdbx_description
1 polymer ?
#
loop_
_entity_poly.entity_id
_entity_poly.type
_entity_poly.pdbx_seq_one_letter_code
_entity_poly.pdbx_strand_id
1 'polypeptide(L)'
;MFGFFSRRPKKNSEKPSGIPLPAVGQASKAGLLVIVPRSTVDKAVEKPFQLVLAVEKFIHAMVFKGLYRHFEIDPKAMQVSHADQYSAEVNNGGHSQFIHNADREFDVMVANARAGLIAIGAKGQLATLEEMSVWVSEHPDEASEETGFEGGRDDFLATLDDAFYGADEASPIIDLLALWIASWPDLQIVDDDDYDEAILQLAMANPLRESRLLHRSVSELVGQMFRTRDVGVGLACANALPPEVKLSLGVARMLDVEGETQLAFQLRTNAEELRLCVSTDTHAAVYGYIAPEVRPIAQPGENILAAGAPRVGRKLGQADAQTIAKVIELAEEYHAPVAVDLLLRKAGFDPTDAVVSANSVVQNEGGPVVNWVVMAGGHAFLFQSYPDRGVMLRGGNEQSLVEAYRNELEEHFDLSAAAGE
;
A
#
# COMPACT_ATOMS: atom_id res chain seq x y z
N MET A 1 -1.22 3.80 9.80
CA MET A 1 -1.71 4.86 10.71
C MET A 1 -0.76 6.05 10.61
N PHE A 2 -1.20 7.15 10.00
CA PHE A 2 -0.37 8.28 9.58
C PHE A 2 -0.15 9.29 10.73
N GLY A 3 1.03 9.28 11.34
CA GLY A 3 1.43 10.28 12.35
C GLY A 3 1.76 11.68 11.79
N PHE A 4 1.66 11.87 10.48
CA PHE A 4 2.11 13.09 9.78
C PHE A 4 1.10 14.24 9.83
N PHE A 5 -0.16 14.00 10.21
CA PHE A 5 -1.18 15.04 10.33
C PHE A 5 -1.24 15.70 11.72
N SER A 6 -0.32 15.36 12.63
CA SER A 6 -0.33 15.90 13.99
C SER A 6 0.21 17.34 14.04
N ARG A 7 -0.68 18.33 14.00
CA ARG A 7 -0.36 19.72 14.43
C ARG A 7 0.25 19.69 15.83
N ARG A 8 1.41 20.33 16.04
CA ARG A 8 1.84 20.70 17.41
C ARG A 8 0.79 21.65 18.01
N PRO A 9 0.24 21.40 19.21
CA PRO A 9 -0.81 22.23 19.77
C PRO A 9 -0.28 23.62 20.14
N LYS A 10 -0.88 24.68 19.58
CA LYS A 10 -0.71 26.04 20.08
C LYS A 10 -1.32 26.14 21.47
N LYS A 11 -0.52 26.64 22.43
CA LYS A 11 -0.88 26.85 23.84
C LYS A 11 -1.93 27.97 23.96
N ASN A 12 -3.13 27.59 24.45
CA ASN A 12 -4.19 28.32 25.16
C ASN A 12 -4.58 29.76 24.76
N SER A 13 -5.87 29.98 24.45
CA SER A 13 -6.82 30.61 25.40
C SER A 13 -8.29 30.57 24.90
N GLU A 14 -9.18 30.20 25.84
CA GLU A 14 -10.63 30.47 25.94
C GLU A 14 -11.64 29.87 24.94
N LYS A 15 -12.54 29.03 25.48
CA LYS A 15 -13.84 28.62 24.91
C LYS A 15 -14.75 29.85 24.73
N PRO A 16 -15.59 29.86 23.68
CA PRO A 16 -17.03 29.76 23.96
C PRO A 16 -17.77 28.74 23.08
N SER A 17 -18.64 28.00 23.75
CA SER A 17 -19.94 27.45 23.34
C SER A 17 -20.37 27.49 21.87
N GLY A 18 -20.62 26.29 21.33
CA GLY A 18 -21.92 25.94 20.74
C GLY A 18 -22.18 26.39 19.30
N ILE A 19 -21.67 25.63 18.33
CA ILE A 19 -22.24 25.54 16.98
C ILE A 19 -22.48 24.05 16.70
N PRO A 20 -23.70 23.61 16.38
CA PRO A 20 -23.94 22.22 16.02
C PRO A 20 -23.23 21.92 14.69
N LEU A 21 -22.42 20.87 14.68
CA LEU A 21 -21.89 20.28 13.46
C LEU A 21 -23.06 19.93 12.52
N PRO A 22 -22.97 20.21 11.21
CA PRO A 22 -23.98 19.77 10.27
C PRO A 22 -24.03 18.24 10.29
N ALA A 23 -25.24 17.70 10.31
CA ALA A 23 -25.49 16.28 10.30
C ALA A 23 -24.72 15.63 9.14
N VAL A 24 -23.73 14.81 9.47
CA VAL A 24 -23.17 13.82 8.56
C VAL A 24 -24.35 13.02 8.06
N GLY A 25 -24.65 13.16 6.77
CA GLY A 25 -25.75 12.47 6.13
C GLY A 25 -25.68 10.99 6.52
N GLN A 26 -26.80 10.47 7.00
CA GLN A 26 -27.03 9.05 7.15
C GLN A 26 -26.94 8.41 5.75
N ALA A 27 -25.72 8.17 5.28
CA ALA A 27 -25.47 7.17 4.26
C ALA A 27 -25.92 5.85 4.89
N SER A 28 -26.90 5.22 4.24
CA SER A 28 -27.58 4.02 4.68
C SER A 28 -26.63 2.97 5.26
N LYS A 29 -26.92 2.48 6.46
CA LYS A 29 -26.32 1.31 7.12
C LYS A 29 -26.46 -0.02 6.34
N ALA A 30 -26.92 0.02 5.09
CA ALA A 30 -26.92 -1.13 4.20
C ALA A 30 -25.53 -1.21 3.58
N GLY A 31 -24.76 -2.25 3.92
CA GLY A 31 -23.48 -2.53 3.29
C GLY A 31 -23.63 -2.67 1.77
N LEU A 32 -22.52 -2.50 1.04
CA LEU A 32 -22.51 -2.67 -0.41
C LEU A 32 -22.98 -4.07 -0.79
N LEU A 33 -23.90 -4.17 -1.74
CA LEU A 33 -24.31 -5.47 -2.26
C LEU A 33 -23.12 -6.12 -2.99
N VAL A 34 -22.83 -7.37 -2.64
CA VAL A 34 -21.71 -8.11 -3.23
C VAL A 34 -22.09 -8.52 -4.65
N ILE A 35 -21.26 -8.14 -5.62
CA ILE A 35 -21.45 -8.42 -7.04
C ILE A 35 -20.47 -9.52 -7.48
N VAL A 36 -20.99 -10.57 -8.12
CA VAL A 36 -20.18 -11.64 -8.72
C VAL A 36 -20.63 -11.97 -10.16
N PRO A 37 -19.73 -12.45 -11.03
CA PRO A 37 -20.11 -12.89 -12.37
C PRO A 37 -20.98 -14.16 -12.31
N ARG A 38 -21.95 -14.28 -13.23
CA ARG A 38 -22.83 -15.44 -13.32
C ARG A 38 -22.06 -16.74 -13.50
N SER A 39 -21.01 -16.74 -14.32
CA SER A 39 -20.24 -17.95 -14.58
C SER A 39 -19.56 -18.55 -13.34
N THR A 40 -19.29 -17.76 -12.29
CA THR A 40 -18.69 -18.27 -11.05
C THR A 40 -19.72 -18.94 -10.15
N VAL A 41 -20.96 -18.46 -10.17
CA VAL A 41 -22.10 -19.09 -9.47
C VAL A 41 -22.52 -20.37 -10.17
N ASP A 42 -22.67 -20.35 -11.50
CA ASP A 42 -23.08 -21.52 -12.29
C ASP A 42 -22.11 -22.69 -12.13
N LYS A 43 -20.82 -22.41 -11.90
CA LYS A 43 -19.74 -23.40 -11.73
C LYS A 43 -19.35 -23.61 -10.26
N ALA A 44 -20.11 -23.07 -9.29
CA ALA A 44 -19.71 -23.09 -7.88
C ALA A 44 -19.52 -24.50 -7.32
N VAL A 45 -20.25 -25.50 -7.83
CA VAL A 45 -20.10 -26.91 -7.42
C VAL A 45 -18.83 -27.54 -8.02
N GLU A 46 -18.45 -27.15 -9.24
CA GLU A 46 -17.34 -27.74 -9.98
C GLU A 46 -16.01 -27.02 -9.71
N LYS A 47 -16.10 -25.72 -9.40
CA LYS A 47 -14.99 -24.79 -9.19
C LYS A 47 -15.31 -23.83 -8.04
N PRO A 48 -15.51 -24.33 -6.81
CA PRO A 48 -15.89 -23.52 -5.65
C PRO A 48 -14.96 -22.34 -5.41
N PHE A 49 -13.65 -22.55 -5.60
CA PHE A 49 -12.63 -21.51 -5.53
C PHE A 49 -12.92 -20.28 -6.42
N GLN A 50 -13.54 -20.45 -7.59
CA GLN A 50 -13.83 -19.32 -8.48
C GLN A 50 -14.88 -18.37 -7.91
N LEU A 51 -15.85 -18.88 -7.14
CA LEU A 51 -16.86 -18.05 -6.49
C LEU A 51 -16.27 -17.29 -5.29
N VAL A 52 -15.44 -17.96 -4.48
CA VAL A 52 -14.72 -17.31 -3.37
C VAL A 52 -13.79 -16.22 -3.91
N LEU A 53 -13.01 -16.52 -4.95
CA LEU A 53 -12.14 -15.55 -5.62
C LEU A 53 -12.93 -14.36 -6.22
N ALA A 54 -14.18 -14.57 -6.65
CA ALA A 54 -15.01 -13.47 -7.15
C ALA A 54 -15.38 -12.48 -6.04
N VAL A 55 -15.62 -12.97 -4.82
CA VAL A 55 -15.83 -12.12 -3.64
C VAL A 55 -14.55 -11.35 -3.29
N GLU A 56 -13.38 -12.00 -3.30
CA GLU A 56 -12.09 -11.32 -3.07
C GLU A 56 -11.84 -10.22 -4.11
N LYS A 57 -12.11 -10.49 -5.39
CA LYS A 57 -12.00 -9.50 -6.47
C LYS A 57 -12.95 -8.32 -6.26
N PHE A 58 -14.16 -8.57 -5.78
CA PHE A 58 -15.11 -7.52 -5.43
C PHE A 58 -14.57 -6.64 -4.29
N ILE A 59 -14.09 -7.24 -3.19
CA ILE A 59 -13.51 -6.51 -2.05
C ILE A 59 -12.33 -5.65 -2.53
N HIS A 60 -11.41 -6.25 -3.29
CA HIS A 60 -10.27 -5.56 -3.85
C HIS A 60 -10.71 -4.37 -4.74
N ALA A 61 -11.71 -4.56 -5.60
CA ALA A 61 -12.23 -3.46 -6.41
C ALA A 61 -12.85 -2.34 -5.55
N MET A 62 -13.60 -2.67 -4.51
CA MET A 62 -14.21 -1.67 -3.63
C MET A 62 -13.18 -0.89 -2.82
N VAL A 63 -12.12 -1.54 -2.32
CA VAL A 63 -11.03 -0.87 -1.59
C VAL A 63 -10.16 -0.02 -2.52
N PHE A 64 -9.71 -0.58 -3.65
CA PHE A 64 -8.71 0.08 -4.49
C PHE A 64 -9.32 1.04 -5.51
N LYS A 65 -10.43 0.68 -6.17
CA LYS A 65 -11.10 1.54 -7.17
C LYS A 65 -12.17 2.42 -6.52
N GLY A 66 -12.97 1.83 -5.62
CA GLY A 66 -14.08 2.49 -4.93
C GLY A 66 -13.65 3.32 -3.73
N LEU A 67 -12.46 3.10 -3.18
CA LEU A 67 -11.95 3.73 -1.96
C LEU A 67 -12.83 3.50 -0.73
N TYR A 68 -13.57 2.41 -0.69
CA TYR A 68 -14.28 1.99 0.51
C TYR A 68 -13.26 1.49 1.55
N ARG A 69 -13.56 1.75 2.82
CA ARG A 69 -12.87 1.14 3.96
C ARG A 69 -13.47 -0.24 4.21
N HIS A 70 -12.70 -1.16 4.79
CA HIS A 70 -13.16 -2.53 5.04
C HIS A 70 -14.48 -2.59 5.84
N PHE A 71 -14.71 -1.68 6.79
CA PHE A 71 -15.95 -1.63 7.57
C PHE A 71 -17.18 -1.14 6.79
N GLU A 72 -17.00 -0.58 5.59
CA GLU A 72 -18.09 -0.11 4.70
C GLU A 72 -18.50 -1.20 3.69
N ILE A 73 -17.71 -2.26 3.57
CA ILE A 73 -17.99 -3.43 2.74
C ILE A 73 -18.93 -4.37 3.50
N ASP A 74 -19.73 -5.17 2.78
CA ASP A 74 -20.61 -6.16 3.41
C ASP A 74 -19.82 -7.06 4.37
N PRO A 75 -20.23 -7.15 5.65
CA PRO A 75 -19.53 -7.98 6.64
C PRO A 75 -19.36 -9.44 6.21
N LYS A 76 -20.31 -10.02 5.46
CA LYS A 76 -20.20 -11.39 4.96
C LYS A 76 -19.06 -11.54 3.96
N ALA A 77 -18.80 -10.53 3.13
CA ALA A 77 -17.66 -10.54 2.22
C ALA A 77 -16.34 -10.53 3.01
N MET A 78 -16.22 -9.67 4.02
CA MET A 78 -15.03 -9.65 4.89
C MET A 78 -14.86 -10.95 5.70
N GLN A 79 -15.96 -11.61 6.09
CA GLN A 79 -15.94 -12.92 6.74
C GLN A 79 -15.48 -14.04 5.80
N VAL A 80 -15.91 -14.02 4.54
CA VAL A 80 -15.38 -14.92 3.49
C VAL A 80 -13.89 -14.73 3.36
N SER A 81 -13.44 -13.48 3.19
CA SER A 81 -12.04 -13.14 2.96
C SER A 81 -11.13 -13.59 4.10
N HIS A 82 -11.46 -13.28 5.35
CA HIS A 82 -10.62 -13.68 6.47
C HIS A 82 -10.73 -15.18 6.80
N ALA A 83 -11.85 -15.86 6.48
CA ALA A 83 -11.93 -17.32 6.61
C ALA A 83 -11.09 -18.05 5.54
N ASP A 84 -11.11 -17.58 4.29
CA ASP A 84 -10.26 -18.08 3.20
C ASP A 84 -8.78 -17.80 3.48
N GLN A 85 -8.45 -16.58 3.93
CA GLN A 85 -7.08 -16.21 4.29
C GLN A 85 -6.56 -17.05 5.47
N TYR A 86 -7.37 -17.31 6.49
CA TYR A 86 -7.00 -18.22 7.58
C TYR A 86 -6.65 -19.62 7.03
N SER A 87 -7.49 -20.18 6.16
CA SER A 87 -7.19 -21.47 5.52
C SER A 87 -5.91 -21.44 4.70
N ALA A 88 -5.73 -20.41 3.86
CA ALA A 88 -4.58 -20.29 2.97
C ALA A 88 -3.27 -20.13 3.74
N GLU A 89 -3.25 -19.33 4.81
CA GLU A 89 -2.05 -19.08 5.60
C GLU A 89 -1.67 -20.28 6.47
N VAL A 90 -2.65 -20.95 7.09
CA VAL A 90 -2.38 -22.20 7.82
C VAL A 90 -1.87 -23.28 6.88
N ASN A 91 -2.47 -23.46 5.70
CA ASN A 91 -1.99 -24.42 4.70
C ASN A 91 -0.60 -24.08 4.14
N ASN A 92 -0.16 -22.82 4.19
CA ASN A 92 1.14 -22.41 3.65
C ASN A 92 2.27 -22.44 4.69
N GLY A 93 1.99 -22.03 5.94
CA GLY A 93 3.01 -21.87 6.98
C GLY A 93 2.51 -22.10 8.40
N GLY A 94 1.35 -22.72 8.57
CA GLY A 94 0.72 -22.99 9.86
C GLY A 94 0.08 -21.76 10.51
N HIS A 95 -0.48 -21.96 11.69
CA HIS A 95 -1.05 -20.88 12.52
C HIS A 95 -0.02 -19.78 12.81
N SER A 96 1.27 -20.13 12.88
CA SER A 96 2.40 -19.20 12.98
C SER A 96 2.38 -18.14 11.87
N GLN A 97 2.18 -18.54 10.62
CA GLN A 97 2.12 -17.60 9.49
C GLN A 97 0.89 -16.69 9.59
N PHE A 98 -0.26 -17.22 10.02
CA PHE A 98 -1.47 -16.42 10.19
C PHE A 98 -1.31 -15.35 11.28
N ILE A 99 -0.74 -15.72 12.43
CA ILE A 99 -0.44 -14.78 13.52
C ILE A 99 0.51 -13.68 13.03
N HIS A 100 1.60 -14.07 12.37
CA HIS A 100 2.60 -13.15 11.84
C HIS A 100 2.02 -12.15 10.84
N ASN A 101 1.28 -12.64 9.85
CA ASN A 101 0.75 -11.82 8.76
C ASN A 101 -0.40 -10.90 9.24
N ALA A 102 -1.18 -11.35 10.22
CA ALA A 102 -2.28 -10.56 10.73
C ALA A 102 -1.80 -9.34 11.55
N ASP A 103 -0.66 -9.44 12.25
CA ASP A 103 -0.01 -8.35 13.01
C ASP A 103 -1.05 -7.49 13.77
N ARG A 104 -1.16 -6.20 13.42
CA ARG A 104 -2.07 -5.24 14.08
C ARG A 104 -3.55 -5.47 13.77
N GLU A 105 -3.87 -6.26 12.77
CA GLU A 105 -5.24 -6.58 12.36
C GLU A 105 -5.72 -7.93 12.94
N PHE A 106 -4.90 -8.61 13.76
CA PHE A 106 -5.19 -9.92 14.33
C PHE A 106 -6.60 -10.06 14.90
N ASP A 107 -7.02 -9.16 15.79
CA ASP A 107 -8.34 -9.23 16.44
C ASP A 107 -9.49 -9.13 15.43
N VAL A 108 -9.37 -8.27 14.42
CA VAL A 108 -10.39 -8.08 13.38
C VAL A 108 -10.41 -9.27 12.44
N MET A 109 -9.24 -9.80 12.09
CA MET A 109 -9.10 -10.99 11.26
C MET A 109 -9.71 -12.22 11.93
N VAL A 110 -9.36 -12.47 13.20
CA VAL A 110 -9.94 -13.55 14.00
C VAL A 110 -11.44 -13.39 14.15
N ALA A 111 -11.95 -12.19 14.43
CA ALA A 111 -13.39 -11.97 14.58
C ALA A 111 -14.17 -12.29 13.29
N ASN A 112 -13.68 -11.85 12.13
CA ASN A 112 -14.30 -12.13 10.83
C ASN A 112 -14.16 -13.60 10.44
N ALA A 113 -12.96 -14.20 10.60
CA ALA A 113 -12.74 -15.61 10.32
C ALA A 113 -13.64 -16.49 11.19
N ARG A 114 -13.75 -16.20 12.49
CA ARG A 114 -14.66 -16.89 13.41
C ARG A 114 -16.10 -16.82 12.94
N ALA A 115 -16.59 -15.63 12.58
CA ALA A 115 -17.96 -15.46 12.09
C ALA A 115 -18.20 -16.20 10.76
N GLY A 116 -17.23 -16.20 9.84
CA GLY A 116 -17.27 -16.97 8.60
C GLY A 116 -17.31 -18.48 8.84
N LEU A 117 -16.41 -19.02 9.67
CA LEU A 117 -16.34 -20.44 10.02
C LEU A 117 -17.64 -20.91 10.71
N ILE A 118 -18.23 -20.08 11.58
CA ILE A 118 -19.54 -20.35 12.18
C ILE A 118 -20.62 -20.41 11.10
N ALA A 119 -20.66 -19.45 10.18
CA ALA A 119 -21.69 -19.36 9.16
C ALA A 119 -21.68 -20.55 8.19
N ILE A 120 -20.49 -21.08 7.87
CA ILE A 120 -20.31 -22.23 6.98
C ILE A 120 -20.33 -23.58 7.72
N GLY A 121 -20.37 -23.58 9.05
CA GLY A 121 -20.41 -24.80 9.87
C GLY A 121 -19.09 -25.56 9.95
N ALA A 122 -17.95 -24.91 9.69
CA ALA A 122 -16.60 -25.49 9.73
C ALA A 122 -16.10 -25.67 11.17
N LYS A 123 -16.71 -26.61 11.91
CA LYS A 123 -16.50 -26.77 13.36
C LYS A 123 -15.07 -27.14 13.74
N GLY A 124 -14.40 -27.98 12.94
CA GLY A 124 -13.03 -28.42 13.23
C GLY A 124 -12.04 -27.25 13.13
N GLN A 125 -12.12 -26.51 12.04
CA GLN A 125 -11.31 -25.33 11.80
C GLN A 125 -11.65 -24.17 12.75
N LEU A 126 -12.92 -24.04 13.15
CA LEU A 126 -13.33 -23.08 14.17
C LEU A 126 -12.67 -23.39 15.53
N ALA A 127 -12.61 -24.65 15.92
CA ALA A 127 -11.98 -25.04 17.19
C ALA A 127 -10.49 -24.68 17.22
N THR A 128 -9.75 -24.94 16.13
CA THR A 128 -8.33 -24.58 16.03
C THR A 128 -8.12 -23.05 16.03
N LEU A 129 -8.98 -22.29 15.35
CA LEU A 129 -8.94 -20.82 15.40
C LEU A 129 -9.18 -20.29 16.83
N GLU A 130 -10.13 -20.87 17.56
CA GLU A 130 -10.44 -20.44 18.93
C GLU A 130 -9.31 -20.77 19.91
N GLU A 131 -8.72 -21.97 19.80
CA GLU A 131 -7.58 -22.37 20.62
C GLU A 131 -6.33 -21.51 20.34
N MET A 132 -6.05 -21.22 19.06
CA MET A 132 -4.96 -20.31 18.68
C MET A 132 -5.21 -18.89 19.22
N SER A 133 -6.43 -18.37 19.11
CA SER A 133 -6.78 -17.04 19.62
C SER A 133 -6.61 -16.92 21.13
N VAL A 134 -6.91 -17.99 21.89
CA VAL A 134 -6.64 -18.04 23.33
C VAL A 134 -5.15 -18.06 23.59
N TRP A 135 -4.38 -18.91 22.89
CA TRP A 135 -2.94 -19.01 23.07
C TRP A 135 -2.23 -17.67 22.82
N VAL A 136 -2.56 -16.95 21.74
CA VAL A 136 -2.00 -15.61 21.46
C VAL A 136 -2.30 -14.62 22.58
N SER A 137 -3.49 -14.69 23.19
CA SER A 137 -3.86 -13.82 24.30
C SER A 137 -3.11 -14.14 25.61
N GLU A 138 -2.72 -15.40 25.80
CA GLU A 138 -1.98 -15.87 26.98
C GLU A 138 -0.46 -15.73 26.81
N HIS A 139 0.05 -15.74 25.57
CA HIS A 139 1.47 -15.74 25.21
C HIS A 139 1.81 -14.63 24.19
N PRO A 140 1.59 -13.34 24.53
CA PRO A 140 1.72 -12.24 23.58
C PRO A 140 3.18 -11.99 23.14
N ASP A 141 4.16 -12.28 23.99
CA ASP A 141 5.57 -12.10 23.68
C ASP A 141 6.02 -13.18 22.67
N GLU A 142 5.65 -14.44 22.91
CA GLU A 142 5.92 -15.57 22.02
C GLU A 142 5.20 -15.40 20.67
N ALA A 143 3.93 -15.00 20.70
CA ALA A 143 3.17 -14.73 19.47
C ALA A 143 3.81 -13.65 18.59
N SER A 144 4.52 -12.69 19.19
CA SER A 144 5.23 -11.63 18.44
C SER A 144 6.50 -12.11 17.73
N GLU A 145 7.03 -13.29 18.12
CA GLU A 145 8.21 -13.91 17.52
C GLU A 145 7.86 -14.89 16.39
N GLU A 146 6.57 -15.23 16.22
CA GLU A 146 6.10 -16.13 15.16
C GLU A 146 6.32 -15.52 13.77
N THR A 147 6.79 -16.33 12.82
CA THR A 147 7.11 -15.87 11.45
C THR A 147 6.52 -16.74 10.35
N GLY A 148 5.99 -17.92 10.67
CA GLY A 148 5.59 -18.93 9.70
C GLY A 148 6.76 -19.63 8.97
N PHE A 149 8.02 -19.26 9.18
CA PHE A 149 9.20 -19.84 8.53
C PHE A 149 10.33 -20.16 9.55
N GLU A 150 11.60 -20.27 9.13
CA GLU A 150 12.72 -20.64 10.02
C GLU A 150 12.81 -19.73 11.27
N GLY A 151 12.68 -20.35 12.45
CA GLY A 151 12.70 -19.68 13.76
C GLY A 151 11.34 -19.72 14.44
N GLY A 152 11.30 -20.28 15.66
CA GLY A 152 10.19 -20.18 16.62
C GLY A 152 8.81 -20.56 16.06
N ARG A 153 8.55 -21.86 15.91
CA ARG A 153 7.17 -22.37 15.85
C ARG A 153 6.90 -23.06 17.17
N ASP A 154 5.95 -22.56 17.94
CA ASP A 154 5.55 -23.20 19.18
C ASP A 154 4.96 -24.61 18.93
N ASP A 155 5.36 -25.59 19.76
CA ASP A 155 4.92 -26.98 19.64
C ASP A 155 3.38 -27.12 19.76
N PHE A 156 2.73 -26.22 20.51
CA PHE A 156 1.28 -26.17 20.61
C PHE A 156 0.64 -25.79 19.28
N LEU A 157 1.16 -24.76 18.60
CA LEU A 157 0.64 -24.32 17.30
C LEU A 157 0.80 -25.40 16.23
N ALA A 158 1.89 -26.17 16.26
CA ALA A 158 2.08 -27.32 15.37
C ALA A 158 1.00 -28.41 15.58
N THR A 159 0.54 -28.61 16.82
CA THR A 159 -0.56 -29.54 17.12
C THR A 159 -1.90 -29.03 16.55
N LEU A 160 -2.12 -27.71 16.58
CA LEU A 160 -3.30 -27.08 15.98
C LEU A 160 -3.26 -27.17 14.45
N ASP A 161 -2.08 -27.05 13.84
CA ASP A 161 -1.90 -27.24 12.39
C ASP A 161 -2.37 -28.64 11.96
N ASP A 162 -1.90 -29.69 12.63
CA ASP A 162 -2.29 -31.07 12.33
C ASP A 162 -3.81 -31.30 12.47
N ALA A 163 -4.41 -30.74 13.52
CA ALA A 163 -5.85 -30.79 13.74
C ALA A 163 -6.63 -30.04 12.64
N PHE A 164 -6.12 -28.89 12.21
CA PHE A 164 -6.69 -28.10 11.13
C PHE A 164 -6.63 -28.87 9.80
N TYR A 165 -5.48 -29.45 9.44
CA TYR A 165 -5.33 -30.21 8.20
C TYR A 165 -6.30 -31.38 8.13
N GLY A 166 -6.48 -32.11 9.24
CA GLY A 166 -7.47 -33.20 9.30
C GLY A 166 -8.91 -32.71 9.15
N ALA A 167 -9.23 -31.53 9.69
CA ALA A 167 -10.56 -30.93 9.53
C ALA A 167 -10.81 -30.43 8.11
N ASP A 168 -9.81 -29.79 7.48
CA ASP A 168 -9.91 -29.24 6.13
C ASP A 168 -9.92 -30.34 5.05
N GLU A 169 -9.19 -31.43 5.23
CA GLU A 169 -9.29 -32.60 4.34
C GLU A 169 -10.70 -33.22 4.38
N ALA A 170 -11.31 -33.30 5.58
CA ALA A 170 -12.63 -33.88 5.74
C ALA A 170 -13.77 -32.97 5.27
N SER A 171 -13.60 -31.65 5.37
CA SER A 171 -14.60 -30.65 5.02
C SER A 171 -13.90 -29.35 4.61
N PRO A 172 -13.47 -29.23 3.34
CA PRO A 172 -12.68 -28.10 2.87
C PRO A 172 -13.42 -26.77 3.07
N ILE A 173 -12.75 -25.79 3.68
CA ILE A 173 -13.32 -24.46 3.90
C ILE A 173 -13.79 -23.85 2.57
N ILE A 174 -13.04 -24.04 1.49
CA ILE A 174 -13.35 -23.45 0.18
C ILE A 174 -14.70 -23.92 -0.39
N ASP A 175 -15.04 -25.20 -0.20
CA ASP A 175 -16.30 -25.78 -0.66
C ASP A 175 -17.47 -25.24 0.16
N LEU A 176 -17.28 -25.17 1.48
CA LEU A 176 -18.26 -24.65 2.42
C LEU A 176 -18.54 -23.16 2.21
N LEU A 177 -17.49 -22.36 1.95
CA LEU A 177 -17.61 -20.94 1.60
C LEU A 177 -18.39 -20.75 0.30
N ALA A 178 -18.08 -21.51 -0.76
CA ALA A 178 -18.79 -21.39 -2.03
C ALA A 178 -20.29 -21.70 -1.89
N LEU A 179 -20.64 -22.75 -1.13
CA LEU A 179 -22.03 -23.09 -0.83
C LEU A 179 -22.73 -21.96 -0.04
N TRP A 180 -22.04 -21.39 0.94
CA TRP A 180 -22.59 -20.29 1.72
C TRP A 180 -22.81 -19.02 0.88
N ILE A 181 -21.83 -18.63 0.06
CA ILE A 181 -21.95 -17.47 -0.85
C ILE A 181 -23.13 -17.65 -1.80
N ALA A 182 -23.24 -18.82 -2.44
CA ALA A 182 -24.35 -19.12 -3.36
C ALA A 182 -25.74 -19.07 -2.68
N SER A 183 -25.80 -19.18 -1.35
CA SER A 183 -27.05 -19.11 -0.59
C SER A 183 -27.46 -17.69 -0.17
N TRP A 184 -26.63 -16.67 -0.41
CA TRP A 184 -26.91 -15.30 0.02
C TRP A 184 -28.09 -14.71 -0.77
N PRO A 185 -29.18 -14.27 -0.09
CA PRO A 185 -30.35 -13.73 -0.77
C PRO A 185 -30.08 -12.41 -1.49
N ASP A 186 -29.08 -11.66 -1.03
CA ASP A 186 -28.71 -10.34 -1.53
C ASP A 186 -27.46 -10.37 -2.42
N LEU A 187 -26.99 -11.56 -2.83
CA LEU A 187 -25.89 -11.68 -3.78
C LEU A 187 -26.34 -11.18 -5.16
N GLN A 188 -25.67 -10.17 -5.68
CA GLN A 188 -25.94 -9.68 -7.02
C GLN A 188 -25.15 -10.47 -8.04
N ILE A 189 -25.88 -11.23 -8.85
CA ILE A 189 -25.33 -12.02 -9.94
C ILE A 189 -25.50 -11.23 -11.24
N VAL A 190 -24.40 -10.90 -11.89
CA VAL A 190 -24.38 -10.14 -13.15
C VAL A 190 -23.80 -10.98 -14.27
N ASP A 191 -24.22 -10.74 -15.50
CA ASP A 191 -23.64 -11.43 -16.65
C ASP A 191 -22.16 -11.04 -16.79
N ASP A 192 -21.31 -12.00 -17.21
CA ASP A 192 -19.86 -11.81 -17.26
C ASP A 192 -19.43 -10.60 -18.10
N ASP A 193 -20.14 -10.32 -19.19
CA ASP A 193 -19.89 -9.17 -20.07
C ASP A 193 -20.19 -7.82 -19.41
N ASP A 194 -21.08 -7.79 -18.41
CA ASP A 194 -21.51 -6.58 -17.69
C ASP A 194 -20.76 -6.36 -16.36
N TYR A 195 -19.98 -7.35 -15.91
CA TYR A 195 -19.37 -7.34 -14.57
C TYR A 195 -18.43 -6.16 -14.36
N ASP A 196 -17.54 -5.88 -15.32
CA ASP A 196 -16.56 -4.79 -15.20
C ASP A 196 -17.24 -3.42 -15.12
N GLU A 197 -18.35 -3.22 -15.86
CA GLU A 197 -19.14 -2.00 -15.79
C GLU A 197 -19.86 -1.87 -14.44
N ALA A 198 -20.49 -2.95 -13.96
CA ALA A 198 -21.17 -2.95 -12.67
C ALA A 198 -20.22 -2.61 -11.50
N ILE A 199 -19.02 -3.19 -11.50
CA ILE A 199 -17.97 -2.89 -10.53
C ILE A 199 -17.52 -1.43 -10.62
N LEU A 200 -17.32 -0.90 -11.84
CA LEU A 200 -16.93 0.49 -12.04
C LEU A 200 -18.02 1.45 -11.54
N GLN A 201 -19.28 1.20 -11.88
CA GLN A 201 -20.42 2.01 -11.44
C GLN A 201 -20.51 2.05 -9.92
N LEU A 202 -20.39 0.89 -9.25
CA LEU A 202 -20.41 0.82 -7.80
C LEU A 202 -19.21 1.54 -7.17
N ALA A 203 -18.02 1.35 -7.72
CA ALA A 203 -16.82 2.05 -7.26
C ALA A 203 -16.99 3.58 -7.37
N MET A 204 -17.54 4.07 -8.48
CA MET A 204 -17.76 5.50 -8.70
C MET A 204 -18.91 6.08 -7.87
N ALA A 205 -19.80 5.23 -7.35
CA ALA A 205 -20.94 5.65 -6.52
C ALA A 205 -20.55 5.99 -5.07
N ASN A 206 -19.31 5.75 -4.63
CA ASN A 206 -18.88 6.13 -3.29
C ASN A 206 -18.93 7.67 -3.11
N PRO A 207 -19.79 8.21 -2.23
CA PRO A 207 -19.91 9.66 -2.05
C PRO A 207 -18.66 10.30 -1.45
N LEU A 208 -17.79 9.51 -0.81
CA LEU A 208 -16.52 9.97 -0.23
C LEU A 208 -15.33 9.75 -1.17
N ARG A 209 -15.56 9.24 -2.39
CA ARG A 209 -14.48 8.85 -3.30
C ARG A 209 -13.54 9.99 -3.65
N GLU A 210 -14.07 11.14 -4.05
CA GLU A 210 -13.25 12.28 -4.47
C GLU A 210 -12.34 12.76 -3.32
N SER A 211 -12.92 12.89 -2.13
CA SER A 211 -12.20 13.23 -0.90
C SER A 211 -11.09 12.21 -0.62
N ARG A 212 -11.40 10.92 -0.63
CA ARG A 212 -10.42 9.85 -0.36
C ARG A 212 -9.35 9.74 -1.45
N LEU A 213 -9.68 10.05 -2.71
CA LEU A 213 -8.70 10.13 -3.80
C LEU A 213 -7.69 11.23 -3.53
N LEU A 214 -8.17 12.41 -3.11
CA LEU A 214 -7.30 13.52 -2.70
C LEU A 214 -6.39 13.12 -1.54
N HIS A 215 -6.94 12.48 -0.51
CA HIS A 215 -6.12 12.00 0.60
C HIS A 215 -5.06 10.99 0.16
N ARG A 216 -5.44 10.03 -0.70
CA ARG A 216 -4.55 8.99 -1.21
C ARG A 216 -3.40 9.59 -2.02
N SER A 217 -3.70 10.41 -3.02
CA SER A 217 -2.67 10.99 -3.90
C SER A 217 -1.68 11.86 -3.10
N VAL A 218 -2.17 12.68 -2.16
CA VAL A 218 -1.30 13.45 -1.26
C VAL A 218 -0.46 12.52 -0.38
N SER A 219 -1.03 11.46 0.18
CA SER A 219 -0.31 10.51 1.03
C SER A 219 0.79 9.74 0.27
N GLU A 220 0.53 9.38 -0.99
CA GLU A 220 1.51 8.77 -1.88
C GLU A 220 2.67 9.73 -2.19
N LEU A 221 2.36 11.00 -2.48
CA LEU A 221 3.35 12.05 -2.68
C LEU A 221 4.18 12.31 -1.42
N VAL A 222 3.55 12.33 -0.24
CA VAL A 222 4.25 12.38 1.06
C VAL A 222 5.25 11.22 1.19
N GLY A 223 4.85 10.01 0.82
CA GLY A 223 5.74 8.85 0.80
C GLY A 223 6.97 9.05 -0.11
N GLN A 224 6.77 9.65 -1.28
CA GLN A 224 7.85 9.90 -2.26
C GLN A 224 8.77 11.07 -1.87
N MET A 225 8.26 12.06 -1.14
CA MET A 225 8.96 13.32 -0.89
C MET A 225 9.51 13.46 0.54
N PHE A 226 9.04 12.66 1.51
CA PHE A 226 9.50 12.71 2.91
C PHE A 226 10.27 11.47 3.37
N ARG A 227 10.19 10.33 2.66
CA ARG A 227 10.95 9.13 3.05
C ARG A 227 12.42 9.28 2.62
N THR A 228 13.35 9.09 3.57
CA THR A 228 14.80 9.16 3.35
C THR A 228 15.26 8.38 2.12
N ARG A 229 14.79 7.14 1.95
CA ARG A 229 15.09 6.31 0.79
C ARG A 229 14.61 6.94 -0.52
N ASP A 230 13.36 7.39 -0.57
CA ASP A 230 12.75 7.88 -1.79
C ASP A 230 13.34 9.22 -2.26
N VAL A 231 13.66 10.11 -1.32
CA VAL A 231 14.33 11.38 -1.58
C VAL A 231 15.80 11.15 -1.94
N GLY A 232 16.51 10.35 -1.13
CA GLY A 232 17.93 10.09 -1.34
C GLY A 232 18.22 9.38 -2.64
N VAL A 233 17.42 8.40 -3.03
CA VAL A 233 17.55 7.74 -4.34
C VAL A 233 17.27 8.73 -5.46
N GLY A 234 16.28 9.62 -5.34
CA GLY A 234 16.04 10.68 -6.32
C GLY A 234 17.24 11.59 -6.53
N LEU A 235 17.83 12.08 -5.43
CA LEU A 235 19.03 12.92 -5.48
C LEU A 235 20.26 12.17 -6.03
N ALA A 236 20.43 10.90 -5.66
CA ALA A 236 21.51 10.07 -6.19
C ALA A 236 21.34 9.82 -7.70
N CYS A 237 20.12 9.68 -8.21
CA CYS A 237 19.84 9.64 -9.65
C CYS A 237 20.20 10.96 -10.34
N ALA A 238 19.83 12.09 -9.74
CA ALA A 238 20.14 13.42 -10.27
C ALA A 238 21.66 13.69 -10.31
N ASN A 239 22.40 13.14 -9.35
CA ASN A 239 23.87 13.22 -9.28
C ASN A 239 24.58 12.20 -10.19
N ALA A 240 23.86 11.33 -10.90
CA ALA A 240 24.45 10.40 -11.84
C ALA A 240 24.96 11.10 -13.11
N LEU A 241 25.84 10.42 -13.86
CA LEU A 241 26.38 10.90 -15.13
C LEU A 241 26.10 9.89 -16.26
N PRO A 242 25.16 10.19 -17.18
CA PRO A 242 24.26 11.36 -17.21
C PRO A 242 23.22 11.35 -16.06
N PRO A 243 22.61 12.50 -15.71
CA PRO A 243 21.56 12.57 -14.71
C PRO A 243 20.36 11.69 -15.08
N GLU A 244 19.87 10.92 -14.11
CA GLU A 244 18.71 10.05 -14.25
C GLU A 244 17.56 10.54 -13.34
N VAL A 245 16.34 10.14 -13.66
CA VAL A 245 15.12 10.44 -12.88
C VAL A 245 14.61 9.14 -12.27
N LYS A 246 14.39 9.12 -10.95
CA LYS A 246 13.77 7.98 -10.26
C LYS A 246 12.33 7.81 -10.75
N LEU A 247 11.99 6.61 -11.26
CA LEU A 247 10.62 6.28 -11.69
C LEU A 247 9.91 5.31 -10.74
N SER A 248 10.60 4.26 -10.29
CA SER A 248 10.01 3.32 -9.32
C SER A 248 11.06 2.49 -8.61
N LEU A 249 10.77 2.11 -7.37
CA LEU A 249 11.52 1.11 -6.61
C LEU A 249 10.83 -0.25 -6.76
N GLY A 250 11.61 -1.29 -6.97
CA GLY A 250 11.15 -2.67 -7.12
C GLY A 250 11.59 -3.55 -5.95
N VAL A 251 11.79 -4.83 -6.25
CA VAL A 251 12.09 -5.88 -5.28
C VAL A 251 13.37 -5.54 -4.48
N ALA A 252 13.30 -5.74 -3.17
CA ALA A 252 14.43 -5.62 -2.25
C ALA A 252 15.15 -6.96 -2.09
N ARG A 253 16.49 -6.95 -2.01
CA ARG A 253 17.33 -8.12 -1.77
C ARG A 253 18.55 -7.73 -0.93
N MET A 254 19.02 -8.65 -0.10
CA MET A 254 20.33 -8.50 0.58
C MET A 254 21.43 -8.80 -0.43
N LEU A 255 22.25 -7.80 -0.76
CA LEU A 255 23.35 -7.89 -1.72
C LEU A 255 24.66 -7.37 -1.11
N ASP A 256 25.79 -7.88 -1.58
CA ASP A 256 27.10 -7.27 -1.32
C ASP A 256 27.22 -5.96 -2.10
N VAL A 257 27.29 -4.85 -1.37
CA VAL A 257 27.46 -3.50 -1.88
C VAL A 257 28.71 -2.92 -1.23
N GLU A 258 29.76 -2.73 -2.04
CA GLU A 258 31.05 -2.19 -1.59
C GLU A 258 31.71 -3.01 -0.45
N GLY A 259 31.49 -4.33 -0.42
CA GLY A 259 32.06 -5.24 0.59
C GLY A 259 31.22 -5.38 1.86
N GLU A 260 30.03 -4.79 1.89
CA GLU A 260 29.08 -4.92 3.00
C GLU A 260 27.74 -5.48 2.50
N THR A 261 27.16 -6.40 3.26
CA THR A 261 25.81 -6.91 2.97
C THR A 261 24.77 -5.86 3.32
N GLN A 262 24.09 -5.33 2.31
CA GLN A 262 23.10 -4.26 2.45
C GLN A 262 21.78 -4.61 1.75
N LEU A 263 20.67 -4.06 2.24
CA LEU A 263 19.37 -4.16 1.59
C LEU A 263 19.35 -3.25 0.36
N ALA A 264 19.45 -3.85 -0.83
CA ALA A 264 19.42 -3.16 -2.11
C ALA A 264 18.06 -3.34 -2.79
N PHE A 265 17.59 -2.28 -3.45
CA PHE A 265 16.34 -2.26 -4.19
C PHE A 265 16.62 -2.20 -5.69
N GLN A 266 15.82 -2.92 -6.47
CA GLN A 266 15.74 -2.64 -7.90
C GLN A 266 15.22 -1.23 -8.12
N LEU A 267 15.79 -0.52 -9.08
CA LEU A 267 15.44 0.86 -9.39
C LEU A 267 15.21 0.98 -10.89
N ARG A 268 14.03 1.47 -11.27
CA ARG A 268 13.77 1.94 -12.64
C ARG A 268 13.96 3.44 -12.68
N THR A 269 14.71 3.88 -13.68
CA THR A 269 14.90 5.29 -14.00
C THR A 269 14.42 5.57 -15.43
N ASN A 270 14.61 6.79 -15.91
CA ASN A 270 14.42 7.13 -17.32
C ASN A 270 15.50 6.54 -18.25
N ALA A 271 16.50 5.82 -17.73
CA ALA A 271 17.42 5.04 -18.54
C ALA A 271 16.78 3.72 -19.00
N GLU A 272 17.22 3.19 -20.14
CA GLU A 272 16.76 1.88 -20.64
C GLU A 272 17.25 0.71 -19.76
N GLU A 273 18.37 0.90 -19.07
CA GLU A 273 19.00 -0.10 -18.23
C GLU A 273 18.43 -0.07 -16.81
N LEU A 274 18.20 -1.25 -16.23
CA LEU A 274 17.83 -1.38 -14.82
C LEU A 274 18.98 -0.90 -13.91
N ARG A 275 18.62 -0.34 -12.74
CA ARG A 275 19.55 0.10 -11.71
C ARG A 275 19.33 -0.66 -10.41
N LEU A 276 20.31 -0.54 -9.52
CA LEU A 276 20.18 -0.91 -8.11
C LEU A 276 20.37 0.34 -7.26
N CYS A 277 19.70 0.42 -6.12
CA CYS A 277 19.96 1.48 -5.16
C CYS A 277 19.97 0.97 -3.73
N VAL A 278 20.73 1.67 -2.89
CA VAL A 278 20.76 1.48 -1.44
C VAL A 278 20.44 2.80 -0.76
N SER A 279 19.84 2.71 0.42
CA SER A 279 19.66 3.84 1.32
C SER A 279 20.06 3.38 2.72
N THR A 280 21.03 4.07 3.29
CA THR A 280 21.53 3.86 4.66
C THR A 280 21.32 5.14 5.46
N ASP A 281 21.67 5.12 6.75
CA ASP A 281 21.58 6.30 7.61
C ASP A 281 22.57 7.42 7.21
N THR A 282 23.59 7.09 6.42
CA THR A 282 24.64 8.04 6.05
C THR A 282 24.51 8.58 4.62
N HIS A 283 23.89 7.81 3.72
CA HIS A 283 23.77 8.18 2.32
C HIS A 283 22.75 7.32 1.57
N ALA A 284 22.37 7.76 0.38
CA ALA A 284 21.76 6.94 -0.65
C ALA A 284 22.66 6.90 -1.89
N ALA A 285 22.71 5.75 -2.56
CA ALA A 285 23.53 5.57 -3.76
C ALA A 285 22.82 4.71 -4.81
N VAL A 286 23.16 4.97 -6.07
CA VAL A 286 22.65 4.26 -7.25
C VAL A 286 23.81 3.56 -7.95
N TYR A 287 23.57 2.34 -8.40
CA TYR A 287 24.54 1.45 -9.02
C TYR A 287 23.99 0.87 -10.33
N GLY A 288 24.90 0.46 -11.21
CA GLY A 288 24.56 -0.37 -12.35
C GLY A 288 24.02 -1.73 -11.92
N TYR A 289 23.06 -2.27 -12.68
CA TYR A 289 22.55 -3.63 -12.49
C TYR A 289 23.35 -4.61 -13.36
N ILE A 290 23.90 -5.67 -12.76
CA ILE A 290 24.53 -6.76 -13.51
C ILE A 290 23.64 -8.00 -13.35
N ALA A 291 23.07 -8.44 -14.47
CA ALA A 291 22.25 -9.65 -14.50
C ALA A 291 23.08 -10.88 -14.09
N PRO A 292 22.48 -11.86 -13.40
CA PRO A 292 23.17 -13.12 -13.11
C PRO A 292 23.58 -13.83 -14.41
N GLU A 293 24.79 -14.41 -14.42
CA GLU A 293 25.37 -15.07 -15.61
C GLU A 293 24.62 -16.33 -16.07
N VAL A 294 23.78 -16.92 -15.20
CA VAL A 294 22.99 -18.13 -15.47
C VAL A 294 21.54 -17.89 -15.03
N ARG A 295 20.56 -18.22 -15.88
CA ARG A 295 19.15 -18.30 -15.46
C ARG A 295 19.04 -19.43 -14.42
N PRO A 296 18.58 -19.19 -13.19
CA PRO A 296 18.65 -20.22 -12.16
C PRO A 296 17.66 -21.34 -12.49
N ILE A 297 18.17 -22.57 -12.64
CA ILE A 297 17.37 -23.74 -12.33
C ILE A 297 17.55 -23.90 -10.82
N ALA A 298 16.55 -23.56 -10.02
CA ALA A 298 16.60 -23.73 -8.58
C ALA A 298 16.84 -25.22 -8.26
N GLN A 299 17.91 -25.52 -7.51
CA GLN A 299 18.08 -26.87 -6.99
C GLN A 299 17.18 -27.06 -5.76
N PRO A 300 16.62 -28.27 -5.54
CA PRO A 300 15.81 -28.54 -4.36
C PRO A 300 16.61 -28.25 -3.08
N GLY A 301 16.12 -27.33 -2.25
CA GLY A 301 16.74 -26.97 -0.96
C GLY A 301 17.59 -25.69 -0.95
N GLU A 302 17.79 -25.00 -2.08
CA GLU A 302 18.41 -23.66 -2.07
C GLU A 302 17.39 -22.57 -1.68
N ASN A 303 17.86 -21.54 -0.97
CA ASN A 303 17.05 -20.34 -0.72
C ASN A 303 16.72 -19.66 -2.06
N ILE A 304 15.44 -19.76 -2.46
CA ILE A 304 14.91 -19.24 -3.73
C ILE A 304 15.11 -17.71 -3.85
N LEU A 305 15.30 -17.00 -2.73
CA LEU A 305 15.60 -15.57 -2.70
C LEU A 305 17.09 -15.26 -3.01
N ALA A 306 17.99 -16.23 -2.85
CA ALA A 306 19.43 -16.10 -3.09
C ALA A 306 19.86 -16.62 -4.48
N ALA A 307 19.20 -17.64 -5.01
CA ALA A 307 19.49 -18.17 -6.34
C ALA A 307 19.14 -17.14 -7.44
N GLY A 308 20.12 -16.76 -8.26
CA GLY A 308 19.94 -15.75 -9.32
C GLY A 308 19.93 -14.31 -8.86
N ALA A 309 20.51 -14.00 -7.71
CA ALA A 309 20.67 -12.62 -7.26
C ALA A 309 21.53 -11.81 -8.26
N PRO A 310 21.12 -10.58 -8.61
CA PRO A 310 21.94 -9.71 -9.44
C PRO A 310 23.20 -9.28 -8.70
N ARG A 311 24.23 -8.91 -9.44
CA ARG A 311 25.44 -8.31 -8.88
C ARG A 311 25.36 -6.78 -8.96
N VAL A 312 25.96 -6.13 -7.97
CA VAL A 312 26.07 -4.67 -7.91
C VAL A 312 27.18 -4.21 -8.85
N GLY A 313 26.83 -3.36 -9.81
CA GLY A 313 27.77 -2.78 -10.76
C GLY A 313 28.45 -1.51 -10.25
N ARG A 314 28.99 -0.70 -11.18
CA ARG A 314 29.62 0.58 -10.83
C ARG A 314 28.64 1.51 -10.10
N LYS A 315 29.14 2.27 -9.12
CA LYS A 315 28.42 3.39 -8.53
C LYS A 315 28.22 4.48 -9.59
N LEU A 316 26.97 4.93 -9.76
CA LEU A 316 26.57 5.92 -10.76
C LEU A 316 26.38 7.29 -10.14
N GLY A 317 25.80 7.36 -8.93
CA GLY A 317 25.55 8.60 -8.21
C GLY A 317 25.29 8.34 -6.73
N GLN A 318 25.42 9.40 -5.92
CA GLN A 318 25.28 9.36 -4.48
C GLN A 318 24.72 10.67 -3.94
N ALA A 319 23.96 10.60 -2.86
CA ALA A 319 23.51 11.74 -2.06
C ALA A 319 23.80 11.48 -0.58
N ASP A 320 24.36 12.47 0.11
CA ASP A 320 24.68 12.38 1.54
C ASP A 320 23.44 12.63 2.42
N ALA A 321 23.46 12.10 3.65
CA ALA A 321 22.34 12.22 4.58
C ALA A 321 21.97 13.66 4.94
N GLN A 322 22.94 14.59 4.96
CA GLN A 322 22.67 15.99 5.29
C GLN A 322 21.84 16.67 4.19
N THR A 323 22.21 16.45 2.93
CA THR A 323 21.45 16.95 1.78
C THR A 323 20.05 16.33 1.73
N ILE A 324 19.93 15.01 2.00
CA ILE A 324 18.63 14.31 2.03
C ILE A 324 17.73 14.89 3.12
N ALA A 325 18.25 15.02 4.34
CA ALA A 325 17.51 15.59 5.47
C ALA A 325 17.08 17.04 5.17
N LYS A 326 17.95 17.83 4.54
CA LYS A 326 17.63 19.21 4.16
C LYS A 326 16.49 19.28 3.14
N VAL A 327 16.50 18.42 2.13
CA VAL A 327 15.41 18.36 1.14
C VAL A 327 14.08 18.00 1.80
N ILE A 328 14.08 17.02 2.71
CA ILE A 328 12.87 16.61 3.44
C ILE A 328 12.35 17.76 4.31
N GLU A 329 13.22 18.41 5.08
CA GLU A 329 12.86 19.56 5.93
C GLU A 329 12.20 20.68 5.10
N LEU A 330 12.79 21.04 3.97
CA LEU A 330 12.26 22.07 3.08
C LEU A 330 10.95 21.61 2.41
N ALA A 331 10.84 20.34 2.01
CA ALA A 331 9.63 19.80 1.42
C ALA A 331 8.45 19.85 2.40
N GLU A 332 8.71 19.57 3.67
CA GLU A 332 7.72 19.66 4.76
C GLU A 332 7.32 21.10 5.02
N GLU A 333 8.31 21.99 5.22
CA GLU A 333 8.07 23.42 5.47
C GLU A 333 7.24 24.05 4.34
N TYR A 334 7.49 23.66 3.09
CA TYR A 334 6.89 24.27 1.89
C TYR A 334 5.59 23.58 1.44
N HIS A 335 5.09 22.58 2.17
CA HIS A 335 3.95 21.75 1.75
C HIS A 335 4.10 21.18 0.33
N ALA A 336 5.30 20.76 -0.03
CA ALA A 336 5.65 20.35 -1.38
C ALA A 336 4.76 19.22 -1.95
N PRO A 337 4.38 18.16 -1.20
CA PRO A 337 3.46 17.13 -1.70
C PRO A 337 2.08 17.69 -2.08
N VAL A 338 1.55 18.58 -1.24
CA VAL A 338 0.25 19.24 -1.44
C VAL A 338 0.30 20.14 -2.66
N ALA A 339 1.41 20.87 -2.85
CA ALA A 339 1.64 21.70 -4.01
C ALA A 339 1.67 20.87 -5.31
N VAL A 340 2.36 19.73 -5.34
CA VAL A 340 2.38 18.86 -6.53
C VAL A 340 0.97 18.39 -6.88
N ASP A 341 0.21 17.89 -5.91
CA ASP A 341 -1.17 17.44 -6.13
C ASP A 341 -2.06 18.56 -6.69
N LEU A 342 -2.08 19.72 -6.02
CA LEU A 342 -2.90 20.87 -6.42
C LEU A 342 -2.53 21.38 -7.82
N LEU A 343 -1.23 21.49 -8.12
CA LEU A 343 -0.75 22.00 -9.39
C LEU A 343 -1.06 21.04 -10.54
N LEU A 344 -0.92 19.72 -10.34
CA LEU A 344 -1.33 18.74 -11.35
C LEU A 344 -2.82 18.86 -11.67
N ARG A 345 -3.68 18.95 -10.63
CA ARG A 345 -5.13 19.15 -10.81
C ARG A 345 -5.46 20.45 -11.54
N LYS A 346 -4.82 21.57 -11.15
CA LYS A 346 -4.97 22.88 -11.84
C LYS A 346 -4.55 22.80 -13.30
N ALA A 347 -3.53 22.00 -13.62
CA ALA A 347 -3.05 21.80 -14.98
C ALA A 347 -3.85 20.73 -15.77
N GLY A 348 -4.87 20.11 -15.16
CA GLY A 348 -5.72 19.10 -15.80
C GLY A 348 -5.12 17.69 -15.86
N PHE A 349 -4.16 17.38 -14.99
CA PHE A 349 -3.54 16.07 -14.87
C PHE A 349 -4.03 15.35 -13.61
N ASP A 350 -4.20 14.02 -13.72
CA ASP A 350 -4.52 13.16 -12.59
C ASP A 350 -3.26 12.91 -11.73
N PRO A 351 -3.27 13.26 -10.43
CA PRO A 351 -2.12 13.05 -9.56
C PRO A 351 -2.00 11.63 -8.99
N THR A 352 -3.00 10.74 -9.16
CA THR A 352 -3.00 9.41 -8.50
C THR A 352 -1.77 8.56 -8.85
N ASP A 353 -1.31 8.57 -10.09
CA ASP A 353 -0.11 7.81 -10.50
C ASP A 353 1.13 8.71 -10.68
N ALA A 354 1.14 9.89 -10.04
CA ALA A 354 2.24 10.82 -10.18
C ALA A 354 3.51 10.29 -9.50
N VAL A 355 4.62 10.35 -10.21
CA VAL A 355 5.94 10.02 -9.67
C VAL A 355 6.75 11.29 -9.47
N VAL A 356 7.39 11.42 -8.31
CA VAL A 356 8.22 12.55 -7.94
C VAL A 356 9.64 12.10 -7.59
N SER A 357 10.61 12.74 -8.22
CA SER A 357 12.04 12.55 -7.95
C SER A 357 12.65 13.87 -7.50
N ALA A 358 13.28 13.87 -6.32
CA ALA A 358 14.12 14.99 -5.90
C ALA A 358 15.26 15.20 -6.91
N ASN A 359 15.56 16.44 -7.25
CA ASN A 359 16.58 16.78 -8.25
C ASN A 359 17.72 17.59 -7.63
N SER A 360 17.42 18.75 -7.05
CA SER A 360 18.46 19.63 -6.49
C SER A 360 17.89 20.62 -5.47
N VAL A 361 18.76 21.23 -4.68
CA VAL A 361 18.46 22.43 -3.89
C VAL A 361 19.30 23.59 -4.40
N VAL A 362 18.67 24.73 -4.69
CA VAL A 362 19.34 25.94 -5.20
C VAL A 362 19.07 27.10 -4.25
N GLN A 363 20.09 27.91 -3.96
CA GLN A 363 19.91 29.13 -3.17
C GLN A 363 19.46 30.28 -4.06
N ASN A 364 18.33 30.91 -3.72
CA ASN A 364 17.82 32.12 -4.38
C ASN A 364 17.69 33.27 -3.38
N GLU A 365 17.49 34.49 -3.87
CA GLU A 365 17.33 35.70 -3.04
C GLU A 365 16.18 35.59 -2.02
N GLY A 366 15.14 34.82 -2.35
CA GLY A 366 13.98 34.57 -1.48
C GLY A 366 14.10 33.36 -0.56
N GLY A 367 15.25 32.68 -0.53
CA GLY A 367 15.49 31.45 0.22
C GLY A 367 15.83 30.24 -0.66
N PRO A 368 16.08 29.07 -0.04
CA PRO A 368 16.38 27.85 -0.79
C PRO A 368 15.14 27.36 -1.55
N VAL A 369 15.36 26.90 -2.78
CA VAL A 369 14.35 26.33 -3.66
C VAL A 369 14.69 24.88 -3.92
N VAL A 370 13.71 24.00 -3.72
CA VAL A 370 13.87 22.57 -4.04
C VAL A 370 13.28 22.30 -5.41
N ASN A 371 14.09 21.75 -6.30
CA ASN A 371 13.68 21.31 -7.62
C ASN A 371 13.34 19.82 -7.58
N TRP A 372 12.23 19.47 -8.22
CA TRP A 372 11.73 18.11 -8.35
C TRP A 372 11.37 17.83 -9.80
N VAL A 373 11.59 16.60 -10.25
CA VAL A 373 11.01 16.12 -11.50
C VAL A 373 9.72 15.39 -11.17
N VAL A 374 8.62 15.79 -11.82
CA VAL A 374 7.30 15.19 -11.65
C VAL A 374 6.89 14.53 -12.97
N MET A 375 6.51 13.26 -12.91
CA MET A 375 5.96 12.51 -14.04
C MET A 375 4.48 12.24 -13.78
N ALA A 376 3.60 12.69 -14.67
CA ALA A 376 2.16 12.44 -14.55
C ALA A 376 1.52 12.36 -15.94
N GLY A 377 0.62 11.38 -16.16
CA GLY A 377 -0.10 11.22 -17.42
C GLY A 377 0.81 11.12 -18.67
N GLY A 378 2.00 10.50 -18.53
CA GLY A 378 2.99 10.41 -19.61
C GLY A 378 3.79 11.69 -19.90
N HIS A 379 3.64 12.74 -19.08
CA HIS A 379 4.34 14.02 -19.24
C HIS A 379 5.37 14.22 -18.11
N ALA A 380 6.43 14.97 -18.42
CA ALA A 380 7.46 15.38 -17.47
C ALA A 380 7.34 16.87 -17.16
N PHE A 381 7.41 17.21 -15.88
CA PHE A 381 7.36 18.57 -15.37
C PHE A 381 8.54 18.82 -14.42
N LEU A 382 8.96 20.08 -14.37
CA LEU A 382 9.85 20.57 -13.32
C LEU A 382 8.98 21.28 -12.29
N PHE A 383 8.95 20.76 -11.07
CA PHE A 383 8.29 21.40 -9.93
C PHE A 383 9.32 22.10 -9.08
N GLN A 384 9.06 23.37 -8.75
CA GLN A 384 9.89 24.18 -7.88
C GLN A 384 9.11 24.53 -6.62
N SER A 385 9.65 24.12 -5.47
CA SER A 385 9.07 24.40 -4.16
C SER A 385 9.80 25.58 -3.52
N TYR A 386 9.05 26.65 -3.24
CA TYR A 386 9.51 27.86 -2.57
C TYR A 386 8.89 27.97 -1.16
N PRO A 387 9.43 28.84 -0.28
CA PRO A 387 8.82 29.13 1.02
C PRO A 387 7.35 29.58 0.95
N ASP A 388 7.00 30.38 -0.07
CA ASP A 388 5.72 31.08 -0.19
C ASP A 388 4.80 30.51 -1.28
N ARG A 389 5.31 29.65 -2.17
CA ARG A 389 4.56 29.10 -3.31
C ARG A 389 5.15 27.82 -3.91
N GLY A 390 4.34 27.13 -4.69
CA GLY A 390 4.78 26.06 -5.60
C GLY A 390 4.58 26.48 -7.06
N VAL A 391 5.52 26.12 -7.93
CA VAL A 391 5.49 26.44 -9.36
C VAL A 391 5.71 25.17 -10.17
N MET A 392 4.82 24.86 -11.12
CA MET A 392 4.98 23.76 -12.06
C MET A 392 5.36 24.30 -13.43
N LEU A 393 6.48 23.82 -14.00
CA LEU A 393 6.99 24.19 -15.31
C LEU A 393 6.86 23.00 -16.27
N ARG A 394 6.50 23.27 -17.54
CA ARG A 394 6.51 22.23 -18.58
C ARG A 394 7.95 21.94 -19.01
N GLY A 395 8.34 20.67 -19.09
CA GLY A 395 9.68 20.26 -19.50
C GLY A 395 10.14 20.94 -20.80
N GLY A 396 11.29 21.61 -20.75
CA GLY A 396 11.90 22.31 -21.89
C GLY A 396 11.55 23.80 -22.03
N ASN A 397 10.65 24.35 -21.22
CA ASN A 397 10.30 25.78 -21.22
C ASN A 397 10.48 26.40 -19.83
N GLU A 398 10.93 27.67 -19.77
CA GLU A 398 11.03 28.47 -18.54
C GLU A 398 9.70 29.14 -18.15
N GLN A 399 8.63 28.95 -18.93
CA GLN A 399 7.32 29.52 -18.62
C GLN A 399 6.55 28.64 -17.63
N SER A 400 6.08 29.29 -16.57
CA SER A 400 5.18 28.72 -15.57
C SER A 400 3.89 28.22 -16.19
N LEU A 401 3.55 26.96 -15.93
CA LEU A 401 2.30 26.35 -16.36
C LEU A 401 1.18 26.74 -15.39
N VAL A 402 1.45 26.55 -14.09
CA VAL A 402 0.53 26.81 -12.98
C VAL A 402 1.32 27.12 -11.71
N GLU A 403 0.72 27.93 -10.83
CA GLU A 403 1.29 28.29 -9.53
C GLU A 403 0.22 28.20 -8.44
N ALA A 404 0.67 28.03 -7.20
CA ALA A 404 -0.16 28.03 -6.02
C ALA A 404 0.59 28.68 -4.86
N TYR A 405 -0.06 29.64 -4.19
CA TYR A 405 0.53 30.36 -3.06
C TYR A 405 0.18 29.69 -1.73
N ARG A 406 0.91 30.06 -0.68
CA ARG A 406 0.81 29.49 0.66
C ARG A 406 -0.62 29.25 1.16
N ASN A 407 -1.51 30.22 1.02
CA ASN A 407 -2.89 30.09 1.49
C ASN A 407 -3.65 28.97 0.75
N GLU A 408 -3.46 28.85 -0.57
CA GLU A 408 -4.08 27.77 -1.37
C GLU A 408 -3.51 26.41 -0.99
N LEU A 409 -2.22 26.34 -0.67
CA LEU A 409 -1.57 25.11 -0.18
C LEU A 409 -2.11 24.71 1.19
N GLU A 410 -2.33 25.66 2.09
CA GLU A 410 -2.90 25.39 3.41
C GLU A 410 -4.36 24.91 3.33
N GLU A 411 -5.17 25.55 2.48
CA GLU A 411 -6.54 25.10 2.21
C GLU A 411 -6.58 23.70 1.62
N HIS A 412 -5.74 23.41 0.62
CA HIS A 412 -5.66 22.08 0.01
C HIS A 412 -5.13 21.01 0.96
N PHE A 413 -4.18 21.39 1.83
CA PHE A 413 -3.70 20.52 2.91
C PHE A 413 -4.83 20.18 3.88
N ASP A 414 -5.56 21.18 4.38
CA ASP A 414 -6.65 20.97 5.34
C ASP A 414 -7.77 20.12 4.72
N LEU A 415 -8.09 20.30 3.43
CA LEU A 415 -9.02 19.43 2.68
C LEU A 415 -8.51 17.99 2.60
N SER A 416 -7.24 17.78 2.26
CA SER A 416 -6.64 16.44 2.16
C SER A 416 -6.51 15.73 3.51
N ALA A 417 -6.32 16.48 4.59
CA ALA A 417 -6.24 15.97 5.95
C ALA A 417 -7.61 15.52 6.45
N ALA A 418 -8.63 16.37 6.28
CA ALA A 418 -10.01 16.03 6.65
C ALA A 418 -10.56 14.82 5.88
N ALA A 419 -10.05 14.59 4.66
CA ALA A 419 -10.39 13.44 3.83
C ALA A 419 -9.82 12.09 4.32
N GLY A 420 -8.81 12.12 5.20
CA GLY A 420 -8.18 10.94 5.78
C GLY A 420 -8.90 10.39 7.01
N GLU A 421 -9.71 11.21 7.67
CA GLU A 421 -10.57 10.85 8.81
C GLU A 421 -11.81 10.07 8.36
#